data_AF-A0A0G4NDG6-F1
#
_entry.id   AF-A0A0G4NDG6-F1
#
_cell.length_a   1.000
_cell.length_b   1.000
_cell.length_c   1.000
_cell.angle_alpha   90.00
_cell.angle_beta   90.00
_cell.angle_gamma   90.00
#
_symmetry.space_group_name_H-M   'P 1'
#
loop_
_entity.id
_entity.type
_entity.pdbx_description
1 polymer ?
#
loop_
_entity_poly.entity_id
_entity_poly.type
_entity_poly.pdbx_seq_one_letter_code
_entity_poly.pdbx_strand_id
1 'polypeptide(L)'
;MKALESHSSEVTFFYIPQIVQALRYDALGYVERYILETAKFSQLFAHQIIWNMKANAYKDDSGTIPDAIKPTLDTVQEKMVANFSDADRDFYLREFAFFDEVTSISGKLKPFISRPKPEKAQKIEEELRKIKVDVGVYLPISSDGVVIGIDRKSGKPLQSHAK
;
A
#
# COMPACT_ATOMS: atom_id res chain seq x y z
N MET A 1 14.66 16.94 9.72
CA MET A 1 15.61 15.86 9.35
C MET A 1 16.53 16.39 8.26
N LYS A 2 17.47 17.30 8.59
CA LYS A 2 18.17 18.14 7.58
C LYS A 2 18.95 17.35 6.51
N ALA A 3 19.47 16.17 6.86
CA ALA A 3 20.18 15.32 5.91
C ALA A 3 19.23 14.78 4.83
N LEU A 4 18.07 14.22 5.21
CA LEU A 4 17.09 13.71 4.25
C LEU A 4 16.51 14.82 3.36
N GLU A 5 16.31 16.01 3.94
CA GLU A 5 15.81 17.19 3.21
C GLU A 5 16.81 17.70 2.15
N SER A 6 18.08 17.29 2.21
CA SER A 6 19.12 17.72 1.25
C SER A 6 19.27 16.81 0.02
N HIS A 7 18.52 15.70 -0.02
CA HIS A 7 18.58 14.73 -1.12
C HIS A 7 17.36 14.85 -2.06
N SER A 8 17.47 14.26 -3.25
CA SER A 8 16.35 14.19 -4.18
C SER A 8 15.20 13.34 -3.63
N SER A 9 13.99 13.58 -4.12
CA SER A 9 12.81 12.79 -3.78
C SER A 9 13.02 11.29 -4.05
N GLU A 10 13.68 10.93 -5.14
CA GLU A 10 13.99 9.53 -5.49
C GLU A 10 14.82 8.83 -4.41
N VAL A 11 15.88 9.48 -3.93
CA VAL A 11 16.72 8.94 -2.86
C VAL A 11 15.90 8.80 -1.57
N THR A 12 15.09 9.81 -1.24
CA THR A 12 14.21 9.73 -0.07
C THR A 12 13.18 8.60 -0.19
N PHE A 13 12.62 8.36 -1.38
CA PHE A 13 11.62 7.32 -1.61
C PHE A 13 12.21 5.93 -1.43
N PHE A 14 13.45 5.73 -1.88
CA PHE A 14 14.20 4.49 -1.65
C PHE A 14 14.30 4.14 -0.16
N TYR A 15 14.41 5.14 0.71
CA TYR A 15 14.53 4.96 2.16
C TYR A 15 13.20 4.96 2.94
N ILE A 16 12.04 4.93 2.26
CA ILE A 16 10.72 4.89 2.91
C ILE A 16 10.62 3.75 3.95
N PRO A 17 11.03 2.50 3.67
CA PRO A 17 10.98 1.44 4.67
C PRO A 17 11.74 1.80 5.95
N GLN A 18 12.92 2.41 5.83
CA GLN A 18 13.75 2.82 6.97
C GLN A 18 13.15 4.01 7.70
N ILE A 19 12.56 4.97 6.98
CA ILE A 19 11.86 6.12 7.55
C ILE A 19 10.68 5.66 8.42
N VAL A 20 9.86 4.72 7.93
CA VAL A 20 8.73 4.17 8.69
C VAL A 20 9.23 3.40 9.92
N GLN A 21 10.29 2.59 9.80
CA GLN A 21 10.85 1.89 10.96
C GLN A 21 11.49 2.85 11.99
N ALA A 22 11.99 4.01 11.56
CA ALA A 22 12.55 5.00 12.48
C ALA A 22 11.50 5.58 13.45
N LEU A 23 10.21 5.54 13.12
CA LEU A 23 9.12 5.92 14.02
C LEU A 23 9.09 5.10 15.32
N ARG A 24 9.67 3.90 15.35
CA ARG A 24 9.81 3.09 16.59
C ARG A 24 10.62 3.79 17.67
N TYR A 25 11.52 4.67 17.27
CA TYR A 25 12.50 5.30 18.14
C TYR A 25 12.37 6.84 18.15
N ASP A 26 11.25 7.37 17.65
CA ASP A 26 11.05 8.81 17.47
C ASP A 26 10.57 9.52 18.76
N ALA A 27 11.38 9.45 19.81
CA ALA A 27 11.04 10.01 21.12
C ALA A 27 10.78 11.54 21.10
N LEU A 28 11.33 12.24 20.11
CA LEU A 28 11.21 13.71 19.98
C LEU A 28 10.26 14.14 18.86
N GLY A 29 9.63 13.21 18.13
CA GLY A 29 8.68 13.50 17.06
C GLY A 29 9.28 14.10 15.79
N TYR A 30 10.60 13.97 15.57
CA TYR A 30 11.26 14.55 14.40
C TYR A 30 11.02 13.74 13.13
N VAL A 31 10.87 12.43 13.24
CA VAL A 31 10.56 11.55 12.11
C VAL A 31 9.11 11.76 11.69
N GLU A 32 8.18 11.75 12.65
CA GLU A 32 6.77 12.07 12.41
C GLU A 32 6.63 13.42 11.73
N ARG A 33 7.23 14.48 12.29
CA ARG A 33 7.16 15.83 11.71
C ARG A 33 7.70 15.84 10.27
N TYR A 34 8.82 15.17 10.01
CA TYR A 34 9.37 15.09 8.67
C TYR A 34 8.42 14.41 7.68
N ILE A 35 7.78 13.30 8.09
CA ILE A 35 6.78 12.61 7.28
C ILE A 35 5.61 13.53 6.96
N LEU A 36 5.03 14.18 7.98
CA LEU A 36 3.88 15.07 7.82
C LEU A 36 4.18 16.27 6.91
N GLU A 37 5.33 16.92 7.09
CA GLU A 37 5.71 18.06 6.26
C GLU A 37 5.99 17.64 4.81
N THR A 38 6.67 16.51 4.59
CA THR A 38 6.99 16.04 3.22
C THR A 38 5.73 15.54 2.50
N ALA A 39 4.80 14.88 3.22
CA ALA A 39 3.54 14.38 2.66
C ALA A 39 2.62 15.49 2.14
N LYS A 40 2.71 16.71 2.66
CA LYS A 40 1.94 17.87 2.16
C LYS A 40 2.32 18.30 0.75
N PHE A 41 3.58 18.09 0.36
CA PHE A 41 4.11 18.55 -0.93
C PHE A 41 4.17 17.45 -1.99
N SER A 42 4.15 16.18 -1.57
CA SER A 42 4.24 15.04 -2.47
C SER A 42 3.19 13.98 -2.11
N GLN A 43 2.13 13.94 -2.90
CA GLN A 43 1.08 12.93 -2.78
C GLN A 43 1.66 11.52 -2.95
N LEU A 44 2.57 11.33 -3.91
CA LEU A 44 3.23 10.06 -4.13
C LEU A 44 4.04 9.60 -2.91
N PHE A 45 4.80 10.50 -2.28
CA PHE A 45 5.48 10.19 -1.02
C PHE A 45 4.48 9.77 0.05
N ALA A 46 3.39 10.53 0.20
CA ALA A 46 2.37 10.25 1.19
C ALA A 46 1.77 8.85 1.00
N HIS A 47 1.45 8.48 -0.24
CA HIS A 47 0.88 7.18 -0.56
C HIS A 47 1.87 6.05 -0.26
N GLN A 48 3.14 6.20 -0.69
CA GLN A 48 4.18 5.19 -0.43
C GLN A 48 4.44 4.99 1.07
N ILE A 49 4.44 6.08 1.85
CA ILE A 49 4.52 6.01 3.32
C ILE A 49 3.33 5.22 3.88
N ILE A 50 2.09 5.54 3.48
CA ILE A 50 0.90 4.87 3.98
C ILE A 50 0.90 3.37 3.60
N TRP A 51 1.29 3.02 2.37
CA TRP A 51 1.46 1.63 1.96
C TRP A 51 2.47 0.89 2.84
N ASN A 52 3.61 1.50 3.11
CA ASN A 52 4.63 0.91 3.95
C ASN A 52 4.17 0.80 5.43
N MET A 53 3.43 1.77 5.94
CA MET A 53 2.81 1.71 7.27
C MET A 53 1.82 0.55 7.37
N LYS A 54 0.91 0.42 6.40
CA LYS A 54 -0.05 -0.71 6.33
C LYS A 54 0.67 -2.06 6.31
N ALA A 55 1.75 -2.18 5.54
CA ALA A 55 2.54 -3.41 5.44
C ALA A 55 3.29 -3.76 6.74
N ASN A 56 3.58 -2.79 7.61
CA ASN A 56 4.31 -2.98 8.87
C ASN A 56 3.42 -2.90 10.12
N ALA A 57 2.10 -2.78 9.95
CA ALA A 57 1.14 -2.68 11.04
C ALA A 57 0.92 -4.00 11.79
N TYR A 58 1.17 -5.14 11.13
CA TYR A 58 0.95 -6.48 11.68
C TYR A 58 2.16 -7.38 11.44
N LYS A 59 2.33 -8.38 12.30
CA LYS A 59 3.46 -9.32 12.25
C LYS A 59 3.17 -10.57 11.41
N ASP A 60 1.90 -10.84 11.16
CA ASP A 60 1.41 -12.05 10.51
C ASP A 60 0.66 -11.73 9.20
N ASP A 61 0.67 -12.68 8.27
CA ASP A 61 -0.01 -12.57 6.96
C ASP A 61 -1.54 -12.54 7.06
N SER A 62 -2.11 -12.81 8.24
CA SER A 62 -3.55 -12.69 8.51
C SER A 62 -3.95 -11.34 9.09
N GLY A 63 -3.00 -10.46 9.42
CA GLY A 63 -3.29 -9.14 9.98
C GLY A 63 -3.96 -9.22 11.35
N THR A 64 -3.61 -10.21 12.17
CA THR A 64 -4.26 -10.46 13.47
C THR A 64 -3.39 -10.06 14.66
N ILE A 65 -2.07 -10.11 14.52
CA ILE A 65 -1.09 -9.80 15.56
C ILE A 65 -0.51 -8.42 15.27
N PRO A 66 -1.02 -7.35 15.90
CA PRO A 66 -0.51 -6.00 15.67
C PRO A 66 0.95 -5.91 16.10
N ASP A 67 1.74 -5.18 15.32
CA ASP A 67 3.09 -4.80 15.73
C ASP A 67 3.03 -3.72 16.83
N ALA A 68 4.02 -3.70 17.72
CA ALA A 68 4.15 -2.68 18.76
C ALA A 68 4.22 -1.24 18.20
N ILE A 69 4.68 -1.06 16.95
CA ILE A 69 4.70 0.25 16.28
C ILE A 69 3.32 0.69 15.79
N LYS A 70 2.34 -0.22 15.66
CA LYS A 70 1.06 0.04 15.00
C LYS A 70 0.33 1.28 15.55
N PRO A 71 0.21 1.51 16.87
CA PRO A 71 -0.47 2.71 17.38
C PRO A 71 0.17 4.02 16.89
N THR A 72 1.50 4.06 16.77
CA THR A 72 2.24 5.19 16.19
C THR A 72 1.92 5.32 14.71
N LEU A 73 1.92 4.22 13.96
CA LEU A 73 1.60 4.24 12.53
C LEU A 73 0.19 4.74 12.25
N ASP A 74 -0.80 4.24 13.00
CA ASP A 74 -2.20 4.65 12.88
C ASP A 74 -2.33 6.17 13.14
N THR A 75 -1.70 6.67 14.21
CA THR A 75 -1.71 8.10 14.56
C THR A 75 -1.09 8.97 13.46
N VAL A 76 0.05 8.57 12.92
CA VAL A 76 0.73 9.33 11.85
C VAL A 76 -0.11 9.29 10.57
N GLN A 77 -0.65 8.13 10.20
CA GLN A 77 -1.51 7.99 9.03
C GLN A 77 -2.78 8.86 9.15
N GLU A 78 -3.44 8.88 10.30
CA GLU A 78 -4.61 9.72 10.55
C GLU A 78 -4.26 11.21 10.35
N LYS A 79 -3.13 11.67 10.91
CA LYS A 79 -2.64 13.04 10.73
C LYS A 79 -2.30 13.34 9.26
N MET A 80 -1.75 12.39 8.53
CA MET A 80 -1.47 12.57 7.09
C MET A 80 -2.77 12.78 6.31
N VAL A 81 -3.73 11.86 6.47
CA VAL A 81 -5.02 11.91 5.76
C VAL A 81 -5.83 13.14 6.14
N ALA A 82 -5.76 13.60 7.40
CA ALA A 82 -6.41 14.83 7.85
C ALA A 82 -5.82 16.11 7.22
N ASN A 83 -4.58 16.07 6.72
CA ASN A 83 -3.92 17.20 6.07
C ASN A 83 -4.02 17.16 4.54
N PHE A 84 -4.66 16.14 3.95
CA PHE A 84 -4.88 16.09 2.51
C PHE A 84 -5.90 17.16 2.08
N SER A 85 -5.69 17.73 0.89
CA SER A 85 -6.74 18.47 0.22
C SER A 85 -7.90 17.51 -0.12
N ASP A 86 -9.10 18.04 -0.36
CA ASP A 86 -10.25 17.21 -0.73
C ASP A 86 -9.95 16.38 -1.99
N ALA A 87 -9.27 16.97 -2.98
CA ALA A 87 -8.86 16.28 -4.20
C ALA A 87 -7.83 15.17 -3.93
N ASP A 88 -6.83 15.42 -3.08
CA ASP A 88 -5.82 14.42 -2.74
C ASP A 88 -6.41 13.26 -1.95
N ARG A 89 -7.36 13.59 -1.04
CA ARG A 89 -8.07 12.61 -0.24
C ARG A 89 -8.99 11.73 -1.08
N ASP A 90 -9.72 12.33 -2.01
CA ASP A 90 -10.58 11.58 -2.93
C ASP A 90 -9.76 10.63 -3.81
N PHE A 91 -8.60 11.10 -4.31
CA PHE A 91 -7.69 10.27 -5.09
C PHE A 91 -7.09 9.14 -4.24
N TYR A 92 -6.61 9.44 -3.03
CA TYR A 92 -6.13 8.45 -2.06
C TYR A 92 -7.17 7.36 -1.80
N LEU A 93 -8.42 7.73 -1.49
CA LEU A 93 -9.48 6.77 -1.19
C LEU A 93 -9.80 5.87 -2.39
N ARG A 94 -9.87 6.45 -3.59
CA ARG A 94 -10.11 5.71 -4.83
C ARG A 94 -9.00 4.71 -5.14
N GLU A 95 -7.76 5.17 -5.12
CA GLU A 95 -6.60 4.34 -5.43
C GLU A 95 -6.46 3.18 -4.44
N PHE A 96 -6.50 3.48 -3.14
CA PHE A 96 -6.35 2.45 -2.12
C PHE A 96 -7.52 1.46 -2.14
N ALA A 97 -8.77 1.92 -2.33
CA ALA A 97 -9.91 1.01 -2.44
C ALA A 97 -9.79 0.07 -3.64
N PHE A 98 -9.34 0.58 -4.79
CA PHE A 98 -9.13 -0.22 -5.99
C PHE A 98 -8.07 -1.31 -5.76
N PHE A 99 -6.89 -0.96 -5.23
CA PHE A 99 -5.83 -1.94 -4.99
C PHE A 99 -6.11 -2.86 -3.80
N ASP A 100 -6.87 -2.42 -2.80
CA ASP A 100 -7.37 -3.29 -1.73
C ASP A 100 -8.32 -4.35 -2.31
N GLU A 101 -9.19 -3.99 -3.27
CA GLU A 101 -10.04 -4.95 -3.98
C GLU A 101 -9.21 -5.98 -4.78
N VAL A 102 -8.23 -5.50 -5.56
CA VAL A 102 -7.30 -6.36 -6.33
C VAL A 102 -6.53 -7.31 -5.41
N THR A 103 -5.97 -6.79 -4.32
CA THR A 103 -5.15 -7.57 -3.38
C THR A 103 -5.99 -8.57 -2.59
N SER A 104 -7.26 -8.25 -2.31
CA SER A 104 -8.20 -9.15 -1.62
C SER A 104 -8.41 -10.49 -2.34
N ILE A 105 -8.20 -10.54 -3.66
CA ILE A 105 -8.30 -11.77 -4.45
C ILE A 105 -7.35 -12.84 -3.90
N SER A 106 -6.12 -12.47 -3.53
CA SER A 106 -5.15 -13.39 -2.94
C SER A 106 -5.66 -14.01 -1.63
N GLY A 107 -6.34 -13.20 -0.80
CA GLY A 107 -7.00 -13.68 0.42
C GLY A 107 -8.12 -14.68 0.13
N LYS A 108 -8.97 -14.39 -0.87
CA LYS A 108 -10.07 -15.28 -1.30
C LYS A 108 -9.59 -16.60 -1.91
N LEU A 109 -8.34 -16.65 -2.39
CA LEU A 109 -7.72 -17.86 -2.93
C LEU A 109 -7.07 -18.74 -1.86
N LYS A 110 -6.88 -18.27 -0.61
CA LYS A 110 -6.28 -19.08 0.47
C LYS A 110 -6.97 -20.46 0.65
N PRO A 111 -8.32 -20.58 0.64
CA PRO A 111 -8.99 -21.89 0.74
C PRO A 111 -8.79 -22.81 -0.47
N PHE A 112 -8.36 -22.26 -1.61
CA PHE A 112 -8.18 -23.00 -2.86
C PHE A 112 -6.72 -23.42 -3.10
N ILE A 113 -5.80 -23.20 -2.13
CA ILE A 113 -4.38 -23.55 -2.29
C ILE A 113 -4.17 -25.05 -2.57
N SER A 114 -4.97 -25.93 -1.97
CA SER A 114 -4.89 -27.39 -2.18
C SER A 114 -5.66 -27.88 -3.42
N ARG A 115 -6.45 -27.02 -4.07
CA ARG A 115 -7.30 -27.37 -5.22
C ARG A 115 -6.49 -27.48 -6.53
N PRO A 116 -7.01 -28.17 -7.56
CA PRO A 116 -6.40 -28.21 -8.88
C PRO A 116 -6.21 -26.81 -9.50
N LYS A 117 -5.17 -26.65 -10.33
CA LYS A 117 -4.88 -25.39 -11.04
C LYS A 117 -6.08 -24.81 -11.82
N PRO A 118 -6.90 -25.62 -12.53
CA PRO A 118 -8.06 -25.11 -13.26
C PRO A 118 -9.09 -24.42 -12.35
N GLU A 119 -9.39 -24.99 -11.18
CA GLU A 119 -10.33 -24.41 -10.23
C GLU A 119 -9.84 -23.07 -9.67
N LYS A 120 -8.53 -22.96 -9.40
CA LYS A 120 -7.93 -21.68 -8.97
C LYS A 120 -8.00 -20.63 -10.06
N ALA A 121 -7.69 -20.99 -11.31
CA ALA A 121 -7.75 -20.08 -12.44
C ALA A 121 -9.17 -19.56 -12.67
N GLN A 122 -10.16 -20.46 -12.59
CA GLN A 122 -11.57 -20.08 -12.69
C GLN A 122 -11.98 -19.14 -11.57
N LYS A 123 -11.52 -19.39 -10.33
CA LYS A 123 -11.82 -18.51 -9.20
C LYS A 123 -11.17 -17.13 -9.35
N ILE A 124 -9.93 -17.06 -9.84
CA ILE A 124 -9.25 -15.80 -10.16
C ILE A 124 -10.07 -15.01 -11.19
N GLU A 125 -10.46 -15.66 -12.29
CA GLU A 125 -11.25 -15.01 -13.34
C GLU A 125 -12.61 -14.50 -12.81
N GLU A 126 -13.29 -15.28 -11.98
CA GLU A 126 -14.55 -14.88 -11.34
C GLU A 126 -14.38 -13.61 -10.49
N GLU A 127 -13.33 -13.54 -9.68
CA GLU A 127 -13.06 -12.37 -8.84
C GLU A 127 -12.58 -11.16 -9.66
N LEU A 128 -11.72 -11.35 -10.66
CA LEU A 128 -11.28 -10.28 -11.57
C LEU A 128 -12.44 -9.66 -12.37
N ARG A 129 -13.49 -10.44 -12.67
CA ARG A 129 -14.69 -9.93 -13.33
C ARG A 129 -15.52 -9.00 -12.44
N LYS A 130 -15.45 -9.17 -11.12
CA LYS A 130 -16.18 -8.33 -10.15
C LYS A 130 -15.55 -6.96 -10.00
N ILE A 131 -14.23 -6.87 -10.20
CA ILE A 131 -13.49 -5.61 -10.09
C ILE A 131 -13.99 -4.60 -11.12
N LYS A 132 -14.43 -3.45 -10.62
CA LYS A 132 -14.70 -2.26 -11.42
C LYS A 132 -13.40 -1.49 -11.58
N VAL A 133 -12.94 -1.36 -12.82
CA VAL A 133 -11.70 -0.60 -13.11
C VAL A 133 -11.92 0.86 -12.75
N ASP A 134 -11.06 1.38 -11.89
CA ASP A 134 -10.94 2.81 -11.66
C ASP A 134 -9.86 3.38 -12.60
N VAL A 135 -10.28 4.08 -13.65
CA VAL A 135 -9.36 4.62 -14.65
C VAL A 135 -8.70 5.89 -14.09
N GLY A 136 -7.38 5.98 -14.23
CA GLY A 136 -6.62 7.15 -13.80
C GLY A 136 -5.82 6.98 -12.52
N VAL A 137 -5.99 5.88 -11.78
CA VAL A 137 -5.12 5.53 -10.65
C VAL A 137 -3.76 5.02 -11.16
N TYR A 138 -2.69 5.19 -10.39
CA TYR A 138 -1.36 4.69 -10.76
C TYR A 138 -1.03 3.38 -10.05
N LEU A 139 -0.02 2.65 -10.54
CA LEU A 139 0.40 1.40 -9.88
C LEU A 139 1.22 1.72 -8.61
N PRO A 140 1.00 1.05 -7.47
CA PRO A 140 1.76 1.31 -6.24
C PRO A 140 3.28 1.15 -6.40
N ILE A 141 3.73 0.38 -7.39
CA ILE A 141 5.16 0.14 -7.68
C ILE A 141 5.73 1.08 -8.77
N SER A 142 4.88 1.80 -9.49
CA SER A 142 5.27 2.71 -10.57
C SER A 142 4.20 3.79 -10.76
N SER A 143 4.54 5.01 -10.34
CA SER A 143 3.68 6.18 -10.49
C SER A 143 3.59 6.72 -11.91
N ASP A 144 4.50 6.30 -12.79
CA ASP A 144 4.53 6.76 -14.18
C ASP A 144 3.48 6.07 -15.06
N GLY A 145 2.98 4.93 -14.60
CA GLY A 145 1.96 4.14 -15.29
C GLY A 145 0.56 4.41 -14.74
N VAL A 146 -0.39 4.63 -15.64
CA VAL A 146 -1.81 4.81 -15.30
C VAL A 146 -2.60 3.57 -15.67
N VAL A 147 -3.50 3.14 -14.77
CA VAL A 147 -4.41 2.02 -15.03
C VAL A 147 -5.49 2.46 -16.03
N ILE A 148 -5.51 1.78 -17.18
CA ILE A 148 -6.52 1.97 -18.23
C ILE A 148 -7.48 0.78 -18.38
N GLY A 149 -7.18 -0.36 -17.75
CA GLY A 149 -7.95 -1.58 -17.90
C GLY A 149 -7.34 -2.78 -17.18
N ILE A 150 -8.11 -3.86 -17.08
CA ILE A 150 -7.68 -5.15 -16.54
C ILE A 150 -8.05 -6.23 -17.56
N ASP A 151 -7.07 -7.05 -17.96
CA ASP A 151 -7.35 -8.28 -18.69
C ASP A 151 -7.84 -9.36 -17.71
N ARG A 152 -9.16 -9.57 -17.70
CA ARG A 152 -9.84 -10.50 -16.80
C ARG A 152 -9.54 -11.97 -17.08
N LYS A 153 -8.98 -12.31 -18.24
CA LYS A 153 -8.61 -13.69 -18.62
C LYS A 153 -7.12 -13.98 -18.41
N SER A 154 -6.33 -12.96 -18.08
CA SER A 154 -4.88 -13.10 -17.90
C SER A 154 -4.47 -13.74 -16.56
N GLY A 155 -5.40 -13.86 -15.61
CA GLY A 155 -5.14 -14.36 -14.27
C GLY A 155 -4.60 -15.80 -14.27
N LYS A 156 -3.37 -15.98 -13.78
CA LYS A 156 -2.70 -17.29 -13.71
C LYS A 156 -2.30 -17.63 -12.27
N PRO A 157 -2.69 -18.81 -11.75
CA PRO A 157 -2.19 -19.26 -10.46
C PRO A 157 -0.70 -19.62 -10.58
N LEU A 158 0.16 -18.91 -9.87
CA LEU A 158 1.58 -19.26 -9.75
C LEU A 158 1.76 -20.50 -8.87
N GLN A 159 2.82 -21.26 -9.11
CA GLN A 159 3.22 -22.33 -8.18
C GLN A 159 3.87 -21.68 -6.96
N SER A 160 3.16 -21.69 -5.84
CA SER A 160 3.69 -21.15 -4.59
C SER A 160 4.83 -22.06 -4.08
N HIS A 161 6.03 -21.50 -3.96
CA HIS A 161 7.10 -22.02 -3.08
C HIS A 161 6.99 -21.44 -1.66
N ALA A 162 6.03 -20.54 -1.43
CA ALA A 162 5.69 -20.04 -0.11
C ALA A 162 5.20 -21.21 0.75
N LYS A 163 6.05 -21.60 1.72
CA LYS A 163 5.74 -22.50 2.82
C LYS A 163 5.10 -21.70 3.95
#